data_AF-A0AAU5L8U4-F1
#
_entry.id   AF-A0AAU5L8U4-F1
#
_cell.length_a   1.000
_cell.length_b   1.000
_cell.length_c   1.000
_cell.angle_alpha   90.00
_cell.angle_beta   90.00
_cell.angle_gamma   90.00
#
_symmetry.space_group_name_H-M   'P 1'
#
loop_
_entity.id
_entity.type
_entity.pdbx_description
1 polymer ?
#
loop_
_entity_poly.entity_id
_entity_poly.type
_entity_poly.pdbx_seq_one_letter_code
_entity_poly.pdbx_strand_id
1 'polypeptide(L)'
;MATLIGRRFHVSYSVSGATRLMHRLGFSPQVPARRVAERDERAVTTWKEATWTEVKAPARPAGATSASRTRQASPAVRPEDAPGVGEAAPLS
;
A
#
# COMPACT_ATOMS: atom_id res chain seq x y z
N MET A 1 -13.69 6.63 -7.21
CA MET A 1 -12.52 7.53 -7.14
C MET A 1 -11.44 7.19 -8.16
N ALA A 2 -10.83 6.01 -8.14
CA ALA A 2 -9.77 5.64 -9.11
C ALA A 2 -10.17 5.88 -10.58
N THR A 3 -11.39 5.46 -10.98
CA THR A 3 -11.91 5.69 -12.34
C THR A 3 -12.06 7.18 -12.68
N LEU A 4 -12.49 8.00 -11.73
CA LEU A 4 -12.66 9.44 -11.94
C LEU A 4 -11.31 10.15 -12.09
N ILE A 5 -10.34 9.78 -11.24
CA ILE A 5 -8.96 10.29 -11.30
C ILE A 5 -8.34 9.95 -12.65
N GLY A 6 -8.45 8.68 -13.08
CA GLY A 6 -7.95 8.24 -14.39
C GLY A 6 -8.56 8.99 -15.55
N ARG A 7 -9.87 9.25 -15.53
CA ARG A 7 -10.55 10.03 -16.58
C ARG A 7 -10.14 11.51 -16.59
N ARG A 8 -9.95 12.13 -15.43
CA ARG A 8 -9.73 13.59 -15.33
C ARG A 8 -8.28 14.01 -15.47
N PHE A 9 -7.35 13.18 -15.01
CA PHE A 9 -5.93 13.48 -14.92
C PHE A 9 -5.06 12.55 -15.78
N HIS A 10 -5.65 11.56 -16.46
CA HIS A 10 -4.94 10.58 -17.29
C HIS A 10 -3.88 9.76 -16.53
N VAL A 11 -4.04 9.63 -15.20
CA VAL A 11 -3.17 8.83 -14.32
C VAL A 11 -3.95 7.65 -13.74
N SER A 12 -3.41 6.45 -13.90
CA SER A 12 -4.01 5.22 -13.39
C SER A 12 -3.53 4.91 -11.97
N TYR A 13 -4.48 4.69 -11.06
CA TYR A 13 -4.23 4.18 -9.71
C TYR A 13 -5.02 2.90 -9.46
N SER A 14 -4.46 1.97 -8.68
CA SER A 14 -5.26 0.92 -8.06
C SER A 14 -6.23 1.53 -7.05
N VAL A 15 -7.34 0.86 -6.75
CA VAL A 15 -8.32 1.33 -5.76
C VAL A 15 -7.66 1.60 -4.41
N SER A 16 -6.81 0.68 -3.93
CA SER A 16 -6.08 0.85 -2.67
C SER A 16 -5.01 1.94 -2.73
N GLY A 17 -4.42 2.20 -3.91
CA GLY A 17 -3.48 3.30 -4.13
C GLY A 17 -4.17 4.66 -4.07
N ALA A 18 -5.32 4.78 -4.72
CA ALA A 18 -6.15 5.99 -4.68
C ALA A 18 -6.64 6.29 -3.25
N THR A 19 -7.14 5.30 -2.52
CA THR A 19 -7.58 5.49 -1.13
C THR A 19 -6.44 5.94 -0.21
N ARG A 20 -5.25 5.33 -0.34
CA ARG A 20 -4.07 5.76 0.44
C ARG A 20 -3.61 7.17 0.10
N LEU A 21 -3.65 7.55 -1.17
CA LEU A 21 -3.34 8.92 -1.62
C LEU A 21 -4.30 9.93 -0.98
N MET A 22 -5.61 9.64 -1.03
CA MET A 22 -6.63 10.53 -0.44
C MET A 22 -6.43 10.73 1.06
N HIS A 23 -6.12 9.66 1.80
CA HIS A 23 -5.81 9.77 3.23
C HIS A 23 -4.58 10.64 3.51
N ARG A 24 -3.50 10.52 2.73
CA ARG A 24 -2.30 11.37 2.90
C ARG A 24 -2.58 12.84 2.60
N LEU A 25 -3.55 13.12 1.74
CA LEU A 25 -4.00 14.47 1.44
C LEU A 25 -5.02 15.01 2.46
N GLY A 26 -5.29 14.28 3.54
CA GLY A 26 -6.20 14.69 4.61
C GLY A 26 -7.69 14.50 4.29
N PHE A 27 -8.03 13.82 3.21
CA PHE A 27 -9.43 13.51 2.93
C PHE A 27 -9.94 12.40 3.86
N SER A 28 -11.10 12.64 4.47
CA SER A 28 -11.88 11.65 5.20
C SER A 28 -13.23 11.41 4.52
N PRO A 29 -13.86 10.23 4.71
CA PRO A 29 -15.23 10.01 4.29
C PRO A 29 -16.16 11.05 4.92
N GLN A 30 -16.89 11.79 4.08
CA GLN A 30 -17.85 12.79 4.52
C GLN A 30 -19.11 12.09 5.04
N VAL A 31 -19.44 12.30 6.32
CA VAL A 31 -20.71 11.89 6.91
C VAL A 31 -21.61 13.12 6.97
N PRO A 32 -22.82 13.10 6.39
CA PRO A 32 -23.75 14.22 6.49
C PRO A 32 -24.01 14.57 7.96
N ALA A 33 -23.76 15.83 8.33
CA ALA A 33 -23.92 16.30 9.71
C ALA A 33 -25.39 16.23 10.19
N ARG A 34 -26.35 16.33 9.27
CA ARG A 34 -27.78 16.23 9.53
C ARG A 34 -28.40 15.14 8.66
N ARG A 35 -29.21 14.28 9.29
CA ARG A 35 -30.09 13.36 8.55
C ARG A 35 -31.33 14.13 8.08
N VAL A 36 -31.66 14.00 6.81
CA VAL A 36 -32.90 14.55 6.24
C VAL A 36 -34.08 13.75 6.82
N ALA A 37 -35.16 14.42 7.20
CA ALA A 37 -36.34 13.77 7.81
C ALA A 37 -37.02 12.76 6.88
N GLU A 38 -36.90 12.96 5.57
CA GLU A 38 -37.41 12.08 4.52
C GLU A 38 -36.60 10.77 4.36
N ARG A 39 -35.45 10.64 5.03
CA ARG A 39 -34.63 9.43 4.93
C ARG A 39 -35.38 8.23 5.52
N ASP A 40 -35.82 7.33 4.65
CA ASP A 40 -36.41 6.06 5.04
C ASP A 40 -35.32 5.05 5.46
N GLU A 41 -35.11 4.91 6.77
CA GLU A 41 -34.15 3.96 7.33
C GLU A 41 -34.53 2.49 7.07
N ARG A 42 -35.81 2.18 6.83
CA ARG A 42 -36.23 0.83 6.43
C ARG A 42 -35.79 0.56 5.00
N ALA A 43 -36.01 1.50 4.07
CA ALA A 43 -35.53 1.37 2.70
C ALA A 43 -33.99 1.23 2.65
N VAL A 44 -33.26 1.99 3.49
CA VAL A 44 -31.79 1.86 3.61
C VAL A 44 -31.40 0.46 4.11
N THR A 45 -32.10 -0.07 5.10
CA THR A 45 -31.81 -1.40 5.65
C THR A 45 -32.10 -2.49 4.63
N THR A 46 -33.27 -2.45 3.99
CA THR A 46 -33.65 -3.40 2.93
C THR A 46 -32.68 -3.36 1.75
N TRP A 47 -32.25 -2.18 1.32
CA TRP A 47 -31.24 -2.05 0.28
C TRP A 47 -29.89 -2.66 0.69
N LYS A 48 -29.47 -2.45 1.95
CA LYS A 48 -28.24 -3.07 2.48
C LYS A 48 -28.34 -4.59 2.58
N GLU A 49 -29.52 -5.17 2.77
CA GLU A 49 -29.68 -6.63 2.85
C GLU A 49 -29.72 -7.25 1.45
N ALA A 50 -30.54 -6.69 0.56
CA ALA A 50 -30.74 -7.21 -0.78
C ALA A 50 -29.57 -6.87 -1.72
N THR A 51 -29.31 -5.58 -1.91
CA THR A 51 -28.41 -5.11 -2.97
C THR A 51 -26.94 -5.17 -2.59
N TRP A 52 -26.59 -4.90 -1.33
CA TRP A 52 -25.19 -4.96 -0.91
C TRP A 52 -24.59 -6.37 -1.08
N THR A 53 -25.39 -7.40 -0.82
CA THR A 53 -24.98 -8.80 -0.99
C THR A 53 -24.66 -9.11 -2.46
N GLU A 54 -25.44 -8.56 -3.39
CA GLU A 54 -25.25 -8.73 -4.84
C GLU A 54 -24.06 -7.93 -5.38
N VAL A 55 -23.87 -6.70 -4.90
CA VAL A 55 -22.82 -5.78 -5.39
C VAL A 55 -21.44 -6.16 -4.85
N LYS A 56 -21.38 -6.81 -3.69
CA LYS A 56 -20.11 -7.25 -3.12
C LYS A 56 -19.55 -8.39 -3.95
N ALA A 57 -18.54 -8.08 -4.78
CA ALA A 57 -17.76 -9.11 -5.46
C ALA A 57 -17.29 -10.16 -4.44
N PRO A 58 -17.35 -11.47 -4.75
CA PRO A 58 -16.85 -12.50 -3.87
C PRO A 58 -15.40 -12.15 -3.52
N ALA A 59 -15.10 -12.13 -2.23
CA ALA A 59 -13.75 -11.87 -1.77
C ALA A 59 -12.83 -12.85 -2.50
N ARG A 60 -11.86 -12.34 -3.28
CA ARG A 60 -10.86 -13.19 -3.89
C ARG A 60 -10.20 -13.96 -2.74
N PRO A 61 -10.21 -15.31 -2.73
CA PRO A 61 -9.47 -16.06 -1.73
C PRO A 61 -8.05 -15.53 -1.72
N ALA A 62 -7.44 -15.40 -0.55
CA ALA A 62 -6.10 -14.86 -0.40
C ALA A 62 -5.10 -15.72 -1.19
N GLY A 63 -4.95 -15.43 -2.49
CA GLY A 63 -3.89 -15.99 -3.31
C GLY A 63 -2.59 -15.45 -2.74
N ALA A 64 -1.59 -16.32 -2.63
CA ALA A 64 -0.28 -16.01 -2.07
C ALA A 64 0.22 -14.65 -2.57
N THR A 65 0.15 -13.62 -1.73
CA THR A 65 0.79 -12.34 -2.00
C THR A 65 2.28 -12.58 -1.84
N SER A 66 3.04 -12.47 -2.92
CA SER A 66 4.50 -12.55 -2.85
C SER A 66 5.02 -11.36 -2.05
N ALA A 67 5.38 -11.60 -0.78
CA ALA A 67 6.19 -10.70 0.01
C ALA A 67 7.65 -11.01 -0.30
N SER A 68 8.23 -10.33 -1.28
CA SER A 68 9.68 -10.39 -1.47
C SER A 68 10.33 -9.61 -0.32
N ARG A 69 10.90 -10.32 0.64
CA ARG A 69 11.83 -9.76 1.60
C ARG A 69 13.09 -9.42 0.78
N THR A 70 13.24 -8.17 0.37
CA THR A 70 14.46 -7.72 -0.31
C THR A 70 15.66 -8.16 0.52
N ARG A 71 16.54 -8.94 -0.13
CA ARG A 71 17.79 -9.52 0.40
C ARG A 71 18.48 -8.59 1.39
N GLN A 72 18.87 -9.10 2.56
CA GLN A 72 19.99 -8.50 3.28
C GLN A 72 21.21 -8.54 2.36
N ALA A 73 21.87 -7.40 2.16
CA ALA A 73 23.17 -7.35 1.52
C ALA A 73 24.13 -8.23 2.32
N SER A 74 24.87 -9.11 1.63
CA SER A 74 25.96 -9.90 2.21
C SER A 74 26.94 -8.98 2.95
N PRO A 75 27.51 -9.38 4.10
CA PRO A 75 28.59 -8.61 4.68
C PRO A 75 29.78 -8.68 3.72
N ALA A 76 30.33 -7.52 3.39
CA ALA A 76 31.55 -7.42 2.62
C ALA A 76 32.67 -8.12 3.39
N VAL A 77 33.11 -9.28 2.91
CA VAL A 77 34.39 -9.86 3.30
C VAL A 77 35.45 -8.86 2.86
N ARG A 78 36.14 -8.24 3.83
CA ARG A 78 37.33 -7.45 3.52
C ARG A 78 38.42 -8.43 3.09
N PRO A 79 39.11 -8.18 1.96
CA PRO A 79 40.22 -9.01 1.56
C PRO A 79 41.33 -8.88 2.62
N GLU A 80 41.91 -10.03 2.96
CA GLU A 80 43.05 -10.13 3.86
C GLU A 80 44.26 -9.44 3.23
N ASP A 81 44.87 -8.50 3.96
CA ASP A 81 46.14 -7.89 3.59
C ASP A 81 47.29 -8.87 3.88
N ALA A 82 48.00 -9.28 2.83
CA ALA A 82 49.36 -9.80 2.92
C ALA A 82 50.09 -9.58 1.58
N PRO A 83 51.43 -9.52 1.53
CA PRO A 83 52.41 -9.06 2.53
C PRO A 83 53.33 -7.95 1.95
N GLY A 84 53.73 -6.98 2.77
CA GLY A 84 54.75 -5.99 2.38
C GLY A 84 56.16 -6.54 2.59
N VAL A 85 56.87 -6.83 1.49
CA VAL A 85 58.32 -7.08 1.47
C VAL A 85 59.06 -5.74 1.53
N GLY A 86 60.00 -5.64 2.48
CA GLY A 86 61.09 -4.68 2.49
C GLY A 86 61.00 -3.63 3.59
N GLU A 87 61.88 -3.72 4.59
CA GLU A 87 62.97 -2.74 4.79
C GLU A 87 63.83 -3.12 6.01
N ALA A 88 65.14 -3.09 5.77
CA ALA A 88 66.32 -3.01 6.63
C ALA A 88 66.24 -3.15 8.17
N ALA A 89 67.21 -3.90 8.68
CA ALA A 89 67.69 -3.94 10.06
C ALA A 89 67.93 -2.55 10.69
N PRO A 90 68.07 -2.51 12.03
CA PRO A 90 69.43 -2.29 12.50
C PRO A 90 69.87 -3.23 13.63
N LEU A 91 71.20 -3.30 13.68
CA LEU A 91 72.10 -3.82 14.70
C LEU A 91 71.70 -3.43 16.14
N SER A 92 71.71 -4.42 17.04
CA SER A 92 72.60 -4.48 18.22
C SER A 92 72.41 -5.79 19.00
#